data_AF-A0A2N3VBB5-F1
#
_entry.id   AF-A0A2N3VBB5-F1
#
_cell.length_a   1.000
_cell.length_b   1.000
_cell.length_c   1.000
_cell.angle_alpha   90.00
_cell.angle_beta   90.00
_cell.angle_gamma   90.00
#
_symmetry.space_group_name_H-M   'P 1'
#
loop_
_entity.id
_entity.type
_entity.pdbx_description
1 polymer ?
#
loop_
_entity_poly.entity_id
_entity_poly.type
_entity_poly.pdbx_seq_one_letter_code
_entity_poly.pdbx_strand_id
1 'polypeptide(L)'
;MSIPSLEQCNPDDPHEAFVWALVGLPGPQNSPLLVHPDVLRQWSKHLWDLGFRHYADEQTKEYHPPARGVTHWLNGAGQWAEKGAARPPETSAPDITELTPEERAHLVEQLRESGELKHLVDPRELELNHAKIGAARTLPVEADR
;
A
#
# COMPACT_ATOMS: atom_id res chain seq x y z
N MET A 1 6.06 1.20 10.95
CA MET A 1 7.00 0.07 10.90
C MET A 1 6.50 -0.93 9.88
N SER A 2 7.37 -1.39 8.98
CA SER A 2 7.07 -2.45 8.02
C SER A 2 7.05 -3.83 8.68
N ILE A 3 6.46 -4.81 7.99
CA ILE A 3 6.54 -6.22 8.40
C ILE A 3 8.02 -6.68 8.32
N PRO A 4 8.60 -7.22 9.41
CA PRO A 4 9.97 -7.76 9.39
C PRO A 4 10.10 -8.93 8.41
N SER A 5 11.15 -8.92 7.57
CA SER A 5 11.50 -10.01 6.67
C SER A 5 12.83 -10.65 7.04
N LEU A 6 13.06 -11.89 6.58
CA LEU A 6 14.31 -12.63 6.82
C LEU A 6 15.54 -11.83 6.37
N GLU A 7 15.48 -11.22 5.18
CA GLU A 7 16.58 -10.44 4.60
C GLU A 7 16.91 -9.16 5.37
N GLN A 8 15.94 -8.62 6.12
CA GLN A 8 16.10 -7.38 6.89
C GLN A 8 16.57 -7.62 8.32
N CYS A 9 16.46 -8.85 8.84
CA CYS A 9 16.82 -9.17 10.22
C CYS A 9 18.29 -9.59 10.32
N ASN A 10 19.01 -9.07 11.33
CA ASN A 10 20.36 -9.53 11.61
C ASN A 10 20.33 -10.92 12.29
N PRO A 11 20.90 -11.99 11.67
CA PRO A 11 20.89 -13.33 12.26
C PRO A 11 21.77 -13.47 13.51
N ASP A 12 22.74 -12.57 13.69
CA ASP A 12 23.69 -12.59 14.81
C ASP A 12 23.24 -11.72 16.00
N ASP A 13 22.15 -10.95 15.85
CA ASP A 13 21.53 -10.22 16.95
C ASP A 13 20.44 -11.08 17.61
N PRO A 14 20.59 -11.48 18.90
CA PRO A 14 19.56 -12.22 19.62
C PRO A 14 18.15 -11.63 19.56
N HIS A 15 18.03 -10.30 19.47
CA HIS A 15 16.75 -9.61 19.40
C HIS A 15 16.12 -9.59 18.00
N GLU A 16 16.87 -9.91 16.95
CA GLU A 16 16.41 -9.85 15.56
C GLU A 16 16.40 -11.21 14.86
N ALA A 17 17.26 -12.14 15.28
CA ALA A 17 17.50 -13.42 14.64
C ALA A 17 16.24 -14.22 14.27
N PHE A 18 15.17 -14.10 15.07
CA PHE A 18 13.92 -14.86 14.87
C PHE A 18 12.70 -13.98 14.63
N VAL A 19 12.83 -12.64 14.59
CA VAL A 19 11.66 -11.75 14.50
C VAL A 19 10.85 -12.01 13.23
N TRP A 20 11.53 -12.20 12.09
CA TRP A 20 10.92 -12.54 10.80
C TRP A 20 10.12 -13.85 10.84
N ALA A 21 10.48 -14.80 11.71
CA ALA A 21 9.82 -16.11 11.81
C ALA A 21 8.57 -16.07 12.69
N LEU A 22 8.37 -15.00 13.45
CA LEU A 22 7.26 -14.85 14.40
C LEU A 22 6.11 -13.99 13.84
N VAL A 23 6.24 -13.47 12.61
CA VAL A 23 5.21 -12.68 11.94
C VAL A 23 4.12 -13.58 11.36
N GLY A 24 2.85 -13.16 11.46
CA GLY A 24 1.74 -13.83 10.77
C GLY A 24 1.57 -15.31 11.13
N LEU A 25 1.97 -15.72 12.33
CA LEU A 25 1.81 -17.10 12.79
C LEU A 25 0.32 -17.49 12.83
N PRO A 26 -0.02 -18.75 12.52
CA PRO A 26 -1.40 -19.22 12.51
C PRO A 26 -1.97 -19.18 13.93
N GLY A 27 -2.98 -18.34 14.13
CA GLY A 27 -3.77 -18.26 15.36
C GLY A 27 -5.05 -19.09 15.30
N PRO A 28 -5.94 -18.92 16.28
CA PRO A 28 -7.24 -19.59 16.30
C PRO A 28 -8.02 -19.34 15.00
N GLN A 29 -8.66 -20.40 14.48
CA GLN A 29 -9.44 -20.34 13.24
C GLN A 29 -8.63 -19.84 12.02
N ASN A 30 -7.31 -20.07 12.02
CA ASN A 30 -6.41 -19.68 10.95
C ASN A 30 -6.28 -18.15 10.75
N SER A 31 -6.67 -17.36 11.77
CA SER A 31 -6.45 -15.92 11.78
C SER A 31 -4.99 -15.62 12.14
N PRO A 32 -4.30 -14.71 11.42
CA PRO A 32 -2.91 -14.36 11.70
C PRO A 32 -2.79 -13.70 13.08
N LEU A 33 -1.86 -14.16 13.89
CA LEU A 33 -1.55 -13.51 15.16
C LEU A 33 -0.74 -12.23 14.90
N LEU A 34 -1.34 -11.08 15.21
CA LEU A 34 -0.71 -9.77 15.08
C LEU A 34 -0.09 -9.35 16.40
N VAL A 35 1.23 -9.28 16.45
CA VAL A 35 2.00 -8.94 17.65
C VAL A 35 2.88 -7.75 17.35
N HIS A 36 3.00 -6.83 18.30
CA HIS A 36 3.85 -5.66 18.17
C HIS A 36 5.32 -6.09 17.99
N PRO A 37 6.11 -5.44 17.09
CA PRO A 37 7.50 -5.82 16.83
C PRO A 37 8.38 -5.90 18.08
N ASP A 38 8.20 -5.01 19.07
CA ASP A 38 8.98 -5.04 20.31
C ASP A 38 8.76 -6.31 21.14
N VAL A 39 7.55 -6.88 21.11
CA VAL A 39 7.25 -8.15 21.77
C VAL A 39 7.91 -9.30 21.01
N LEU A 40 7.91 -9.25 19.68
CA LEU A 40 8.62 -10.23 18.85
C LEU A 40 10.14 -10.22 19.12
N ARG A 41 10.75 -9.04 19.34
CA ARG A 41 12.17 -8.93 19.72
C ARG A 41 12.47 -9.57 21.08
N GLN A 42 11.55 -9.50 22.03
CA GLN A 42 11.69 -10.17 23.32
C GLN A 42 11.58 -11.69 23.17
N TRP A 43 10.65 -12.18 22.34
CA TRP A 43 10.53 -13.60 22.04
C TRP A 43 11.72 -14.15 21.28
N SER A 44 12.28 -13.38 20.33
CA SER A 44 13.53 -13.73 19.64
C SER A 44 14.66 -13.93 20.64
N LYS A 45 14.85 -12.97 21.57
CA LYS A 45 15.86 -13.09 22.62
C LYS A 45 15.65 -14.33 23.49
N HIS A 46 14.40 -14.64 23.83
CA HIS A 46 14.07 -15.82 24.60
C HIS A 46 14.46 -17.12 23.87
N LEU A 47 14.11 -17.26 22.58
CA LEU A 47 14.51 -18.42 21.77
C LEU A 47 16.05 -18.53 21.65
N TRP A 48 16.73 -17.40 21.49
CA TRP A 48 18.19 -17.36 21.45
C TRP A 48 18.82 -17.89 22.73
N ASP A 49 18.30 -17.47 23.90
CA ASP A 49 18.77 -17.90 25.21
C ASP A 49 18.49 -19.39 25.48
N LEU A 50 17.46 -19.95 24.86
CA LEU A 50 17.19 -21.40 24.85
C LEU A 50 18.12 -22.18 23.91
N GLY A 51 18.98 -21.50 23.15
CA GLY A 51 19.98 -22.13 22.28
C GLY A 51 19.51 -22.39 20.84
N PHE A 52 18.37 -21.85 20.42
CA PHE A 52 17.89 -22.00 19.04
C PHE A 52 18.83 -21.30 18.05
N ARG A 53 19.03 -21.87 16.87
CA ARG A 53 19.77 -21.28 15.74
C ARG A 53 19.03 -21.60 14.45
N HIS A 54 19.07 -20.68 13.49
CA HIS A 54 18.47 -20.88 12.17
C HIS A 54 19.50 -21.50 11.23
N TYR A 55 19.12 -22.59 10.56
CA TYR A 55 19.89 -23.23 9.51
C TYR A 55 19.15 -23.04 8.18
N ALA A 56 19.64 -22.14 7.32
CA ALA A 56 18.97 -21.77 6.07
C ALA A 56 18.75 -22.95 5.11
N ASP A 57 19.62 -23.96 5.17
CA ASP A 57 19.54 -25.18 4.37
C ASP A 57 18.38 -26.11 4.80
N GLU A 58 17.95 -26.03 6.06
CA GLU A 58 16.84 -26.81 6.61
C GLU A 58 15.49 -26.09 6.51
N GLN A 59 15.47 -24.83 6.07
CA GLN A 59 14.26 -24.05 5.94
C GLN A 59 13.36 -24.60 4.83
N THR A 60 12.15 -25.02 5.19
CA THR A 60 11.13 -25.54 4.25
C THR A 60 10.04 -24.54 3.90
N LYS A 61 9.93 -23.42 4.63
CA LYS A 61 8.88 -22.40 4.45
C LYS A 61 9.44 -21.00 4.28
N GLU A 62 8.69 -20.14 3.62
CA GLU A 62 9.00 -18.71 3.45
C GLU A 62 7.75 -17.85 3.68
N TYR A 63 7.94 -16.62 4.14
CA TYR A 63 6.86 -15.68 4.36
C TYR A 63 6.60 -14.87 3.08
N HIS A 64 5.36 -14.92 2.59
CA HIS A 64 4.88 -14.09 1.51
C HIS A 64 4.15 -12.88 2.09
N PRO A 65 4.67 -11.64 1.93
CA PRO A 65 3.99 -10.45 2.40
C PRO A 65 2.66 -10.25 1.63
N PRO A 66 1.75 -9.41 2.16
CA PRO A 66 0.51 -9.06 1.46
C PRO A 66 0.78 -8.58 0.03
N ALA A 67 0.11 -9.20 -0.95
CA ALA A 67 0.23 -8.80 -2.37
C ALA A 67 -0.41 -7.44 -2.68
N ARG A 68 -1.21 -6.91 -1.74
CA ARG A 68 -1.93 -5.64 -1.83
C ARG A 68 -2.03 -4.97 -0.46
N GLY A 69 -2.13 -3.65 -0.48
CA GLY A 69 -2.38 -2.82 0.71
C GLY A 69 -1.10 -2.41 1.46
N VAL A 70 -1.29 -1.82 2.64
CA VAL A 70 -0.19 -1.24 3.42
C VAL A 70 0.67 -2.35 4.02
N THR A 71 1.99 -2.29 3.84
CA THR A 71 2.97 -3.27 4.39
C THR A 71 3.27 -3.07 5.88
N HIS A 72 2.32 -2.52 6.64
CA HIS A 72 2.43 -2.28 8.07
C HIS A 72 2.25 -3.59 8.86
N TRP A 73 2.89 -3.74 10.02
CA TRP A 73 2.82 -4.97 10.84
C TRP A 73 1.40 -5.39 11.28
N LEU A 74 0.45 -4.45 11.29
CA LEU A 74 -0.98 -4.72 11.54
C LEU A 74 -1.69 -5.37 10.35
N ASN A 75 -1.06 -5.43 9.18
CA ASN A 75 -1.61 -6.10 8.02
C ASN A 75 -1.30 -7.61 8.10
N GLY A 76 -2.29 -8.37 8.56
CA GLY A 76 -2.21 -9.83 8.67
C GLY A 76 -2.38 -10.59 7.37
N ALA A 77 -2.51 -9.94 6.22
CA ALA A 77 -2.81 -10.62 4.96
C ALA A 77 -1.62 -11.39 4.35
N GLY A 78 -0.45 -11.38 4.98
CA GLY A 78 0.67 -12.21 4.55
C GLY A 78 0.52 -13.66 5.01
N GLN A 79 1.20 -14.57 4.33
CA GLN A 79 1.03 -16.00 4.51
C GLN A 79 2.37 -16.75 4.50
N TRP A 80 2.45 -17.84 5.25
CA TRP A 80 3.56 -18.77 5.18
C TRP A 80 3.31 -19.81 4.10
N ALA A 81 4.19 -19.90 3.12
CA ALA A 81 4.15 -20.86 2.02
C ALA A 81 5.36 -21.79 2.04
N GLU A 82 5.30 -22.88 1.27
CA GLU A 82 6.47 -23.75 1.03
C GLU A 82 7.58 -22.94 0.32
N LYS A 83 8.84 -23.22 0.65
CA LYS A 83 10.00 -22.54 0.07
C LYS A 83 10.01 -22.72 -1.45
N GLY A 84 10.10 -21.61 -2.18
CA GLY A 84 10.03 -21.59 -3.64
C GLY A 84 8.63 -21.70 -4.23
N ALA A 85 7.56 -21.65 -3.42
CA ALA A 85 6.20 -21.52 -3.94
C ALA A 85 6.06 -20.21 -4.74
N ALA A 86 5.30 -20.25 -5.83
CA ALA A 86 5.06 -19.07 -6.66
C ALA A 86 4.39 -17.96 -5.82
N ARG A 87 5.05 -16.80 -5.74
CA ARG A 87 4.47 -15.63 -5.07
C ARG A 87 3.29 -15.10 -5.90
N PRO A 88 2.17 -14.70 -5.28
CA PRO A 88 1.12 -13.99 -5.98
C PRO A 88 1.72 -12.73 -6.64
N PRO A 89 1.31 -12.39 -7.87
CA PRO A 89 1.80 -11.18 -8.52
C PRO A 89 1.43 -9.97 -7.66
N GLU A 90 2.42 -9.15 -7.33
CA GLU A 90 2.18 -7.86 -6.71
C GLU A 90 1.26 -7.06 -7.64
N THR A 91 0.09 -6.66 -7.13
CA THR A 91 -0.77 -5.79 -7.93
C THR A 91 -0.29 -4.37 -7.72
N SER A 92 0.62 -3.93 -8.59
CA SER A 92 0.96 -2.51 -8.71
C SER A 92 -0.18 -1.74 -9.39
N ALA A 93 -0.17 -0.42 -9.20
CA ALA A 93 -0.97 0.44 -10.05
C ALA A 93 -0.58 0.22 -11.52
N PRO A 94 -1.54 0.26 -12.47
CA PRO A 94 -1.22 0.18 -13.89
C PRO A 94 -0.23 1.29 -14.27
N ASP A 95 0.73 0.97 -15.14
CA ASP A 95 1.65 1.98 -15.67
C ASP A 95 0.86 2.94 -16.57
N ILE A 96 0.71 4.18 -16.11
CA ILE A 96 -0.06 5.22 -16.81
C ILE A 96 0.56 5.54 -18.18
N THR A 97 1.86 5.32 -18.37
CA THR A 97 2.55 5.58 -19.65
C THR A 97 2.19 4.55 -20.72
N GLU A 98 1.75 3.36 -20.34
CA GLU A 98 1.29 2.31 -21.24
C GLU A 98 -0.18 2.48 -21.66
N LEU A 99 -0.93 3.35 -20.96
CA LEU A 99 -2.34 3.60 -21.24
C LEU A 99 -2.55 4.52 -22.45
N THR A 100 -3.56 4.20 -23.25
CA THR A 100 -4.05 5.10 -24.31
C THR A 100 -4.56 6.43 -23.72
N PRO A 101 -4.66 7.50 -24.53
CA PRO A 101 -5.27 8.75 -24.08
C PRO A 101 -6.70 8.56 -23.55
N GLU A 102 -7.49 7.68 -24.19
CA GLU A 102 -8.87 7.38 -23.79
C GLU A 102 -8.93 6.66 -22.43
N GLU A 103 -8.09 5.65 -22.21
CA GLU A 103 -8.01 4.94 -20.93
C GLU A 103 -7.57 5.86 -19.80
N ARG A 104 -6.60 6.75 -20.05
CA ARG A 104 -6.19 7.76 -19.07
C ARG A 104 -7.31 8.71 -18.71
N ALA A 105 -8.08 9.18 -19.70
CA ALA A 105 -9.23 10.04 -19.45
C ALA A 105 -10.29 9.33 -18.60
N HIS A 106 -10.55 8.04 -18.87
CA HIS A 106 -11.47 7.24 -18.07
C HIS A 106 -10.98 7.06 -16.63
N LEU A 107 -9.70 6.79 -16.43
CA LEU A 107 -9.07 6.67 -15.11
C LEU A 107 -9.19 7.97 -14.31
N VAL A 108 -8.92 9.13 -14.94
CA VAL A 108 -9.09 10.44 -14.31
C VAL A 108 -10.53 10.68 -13.89
N GLU A 109 -11.51 10.27 -14.70
CA GLU A 109 -12.93 10.42 -14.34
C GLU A 109 -13.30 9.55 -13.14
N GLN A 110 -12.85 8.29 -13.12
CA GLN A 110 -13.06 7.40 -11.97
C GLN A 110 -12.48 7.98 -10.66
N LEU A 111 -11.25 8.53 -10.71
CA LEU A 111 -10.61 9.18 -9.56
C LEU A 111 -11.30 10.48 -9.13
N ARG A 112 -11.97 11.18 -10.07
CA ARG A 112 -12.78 12.35 -9.76
C ARG A 112 -14.08 11.95 -9.07
N GLU A 113 -14.78 10.96 -9.60
CA GLU A 113 -16.06 10.46 -9.06
C GLU A 113 -15.88 9.84 -7.67
N SER A 114 -14.79 9.09 -7.45
CA SER A 114 -14.41 8.56 -6.13
C SER A 114 -14.10 9.67 -5.12
N GLY A 115 -13.85 10.89 -5.60
CA GLY A 115 -13.49 12.05 -4.79
C GLY A 115 -12.02 12.10 -4.40
N GLU A 116 -11.18 11.20 -4.92
CA GLU A 116 -9.75 11.14 -4.63
C GLU A 116 -9.03 12.39 -5.14
N LEU A 117 -9.53 13.07 -6.18
CA LEU A 117 -8.95 14.32 -6.70
C LEU A 117 -9.42 15.60 -5.98
N LYS A 118 -10.36 15.53 -5.02
CA LYS A 118 -10.96 16.73 -4.38
C LYS A 118 -9.96 17.60 -3.62
N HIS A 119 -8.86 17.01 -3.14
CA HIS A 119 -7.84 17.72 -2.37
C HIS A 119 -6.82 18.46 -3.25
N LEU A 120 -6.81 18.20 -4.57
CA LEU A 120 -5.86 18.81 -5.51
C LEU A 120 -6.33 20.18 -6.02
N VAL A 121 -7.58 20.53 -5.75
CA VAL A 121 -8.16 21.82 -6.10
C VAL A 121 -8.56 22.48 -4.80
N ASP A 122 -7.78 23.46 -4.32
CA ASP A 122 -8.27 24.34 -3.26
C ASP A 122 -9.34 25.24 -3.89
N PRO A 123 -10.61 25.18 -3.44
CA PRO A 123 -11.67 26.04 -3.97
C PRO A 123 -11.36 27.53 -3.82
N ARG A 124 -10.41 27.90 -2.95
CA ARG A 124 -9.95 29.28 -2.75
C ARG A 124 -8.97 29.74 -3.83
N GLU A 125 -8.32 28.82 -4.53
CA GLU A 125 -7.38 29.10 -5.62
C GLU A 125 -8.06 29.11 -7.00
N LEU A 126 -9.32 28.66 -7.07
CA LEU A 126 -10.12 28.79 -8.28
C LEU A 126 -10.51 30.24 -8.50
N GLU A 127 -10.21 30.79 -9.68
CA GLU A 127 -10.82 32.05 -10.10
C GLU A 127 -12.34 31.86 -10.16
N LEU A 128 -13.04 32.57 -9.28
CA LEU A 128 -14.49 32.64 -9.28
C LEU A 128 -14.93 33.15 -10.66
N ASN A 129 -15.84 32.42 -11.30
CA ASN A 129 -16.55 32.88 -12.50
C ASN A 129 -17.42 34.09 -12.12
N HIS A 130 -16.79 35.26 -12.02
CA HIS A 130 -17.49 36.53 -11.95
C HIS A 130 -18.05 36.80 -13.34
N ALA A 131 -19.35 36.59 -13.50
CA ALA A 131 -20.07 37.13 -14.64
C ALA A 131 -19.87 38.65 -14.65
N LYS A 132 -18.99 39.15 -15.54
CA LYS A 132 -18.86 40.57 -15.77
C LYS A 132 -20.12 41.01 -16.52
N ILE A 133 -20.97 41.77 -15.85
CA ILE A 133 -22.12 42.43 -16.48
C ILE A 133 -21.55 43.45 -17.47
N GLY A 134 -21.49 43.08 -18.74
CA GLY A 134 -21.25 44.02 -19.83
C GLY A 134 -22.54 44.71 -20.21
N ALA A 135 -22.49 46.02 -20.47
CA ALA A 135 -23.61 46.71 -21.10
C ALA A 135 -23.81 46.14 -22.51
N ALA A 136 -25.02 45.65 -22.81
CA ALA A 136 -25.38 45.25 -24.16
C ALA A 136 -25.16 46.43 -25.10
N ARG A 137 -24.25 46.30 -26.07
CA ARG A 137 -24.17 47.26 -27.18
C ARG A 137 -25.51 47.19 -27.90
N THR A 138 -26.28 48.28 -27.83
CA THR A 138 -27.44 48.49 -28.70
C THR A 138 -26.99 48.35 -30.14
N LEU A 139 -27.39 47.25 -30.79
CA LEU A 139 -27.28 47.13 -32.22
C LEU A 139 -28.14 48.22 -32.85
N PRO A 140 -27.64 48.98 -33.84
CA PRO A 140 -28.46 49.98 -34.51
C PRO A 140 -29.62 49.26 -35.20
N VAL A 141 -30.84 49.69 -34.85
CA VAL A 141 -32.06 49.29 -35.56
C VAL A 141 -31.98 49.98 -36.93
N GLU A 142 -31.71 49.22 -37.99
CA GLU A 142 -31.90 49.69 -39.35
C GLU A 142 -33.39 49.98 -39.55
N ALA A 143 -33.72 51.27 -39.57
CA ALA A 143 -35.03 51.77 -39.91
C ALA A 143 -35.16 51.87 -41.44
N ASP A 144 -36.03 51.01 -41.98
CA ASP A 144 -36.99 51.28 -43.05
C ASP A 144 -36.47 51.80 -44.41
N ARG A 145 -36.48 50.92 -45.44
CA ARG A 145 -37.38 50.97 -46.63
C ARG A 145 -36.93 50.05 -47.76
#